data_AF-A0A352KUN9-F1
#
_entry.id   AF-A0A352KUN9-F1
#
_cell.length_a   1.000
_cell.length_b   1.000
_cell.length_c   1.000
_cell.angle_alpha   90.00
_cell.angle_beta   90.00
_cell.angle_gamma   90.00
#
_symmetry.space_group_name_H-M   'P 1'
#
loop_
_entity.id
_entity.type
_entity.pdbx_description
1 polymer ?
#
loop_
_entity_poly.entity_id
_entity_poly.type
_entity_poly.pdbx_seq_one_letter_code
_entity_poly.pdbx_strand_id
1 'polypeptide(L)'
;MTAPQVSRRSFLAQVGQGMLVAGLGHSTAAHLGLISLRADDVSPQRLRFPGHDRLVDLLQSTPVERFLPAVVAELRNGTTLQTLVTAAALANARAFGGEDYVGFHTFMAFMPALRMAQQLPPEQQALPVLKVLYRQAARLEESGHHDHDTLTPVTASGGSAGSSADDIRNLVHQQNRTAADQLLSDVSRLSPETAWNSLLPTVCEAPEVHRIVLAHRAWDMLGLVGPLHADTMLRQSLHYCIQLEP
;
A
#
# COMPACT_ATOMS: atom_id res chain seq x y z
N MET A 1 16.76 -16.51 11.31
CA MET A 1 16.17 -15.39 12.07
C MET A 1 17.31 -14.54 12.59
N THR A 2 17.63 -13.43 11.93
CA THR A 2 18.68 -12.50 12.37
C THR A 2 18.00 -11.37 13.14
N ALA A 3 18.35 -11.24 14.43
CA ALA A 3 17.82 -10.19 15.30
C ALA A 3 18.19 -8.79 14.76
N PRO A 4 17.34 -7.78 14.93
CA PRO A 4 17.69 -6.40 14.57
C PRO A 4 18.91 -5.96 15.39
N GLN A 5 19.93 -5.42 14.70
CA GLN A 5 21.11 -4.88 15.37
C GLN A 5 20.72 -3.64 16.19
N VAL A 6 20.67 -3.80 17.50
CA VAL A 6 20.57 -2.67 18.45
C VAL A 6 21.85 -1.85 18.32
N SER A 7 21.75 -0.63 17.79
CA SER A 7 22.89 0.28 17.74
C SER A 7 23.28 0.69 19.17
N ARG A 8 24.58 0.84 19.45
CA ARG A 8 25.07 1.30 20.76
C ARG A 8 24.43 2.63 21.18
N ARG A 9 24.13 3.50 20.21
CA ARG A 9 23.43 4.77 20.44
C ARG A 9 21.99 4.55 20.91
N SER A 10 21.26 3.60 20.31
CA SER A 10 19.90 3.25 20.72
C SER A 10 19.87 2.67 22.13
N PHE A 11 20.80 1.76 22.45
CA PHE A 11 20.92 1.19 23.79
C PHE A 11 21.20 2.25 24.87
N LEU A 12 22.18 3.13 24.64
CA LEU A 12 22.51 4.18 25.60
C LEU A 12 21.38 5.20 25.78
N ALA A 13 20.63 5.51 24.71
CA ALA A 13 19.46 6.37 24.79
C ALA A 13 18.36 5.73 25.68
N GLN A 14 18.09 4.44 25.51
CA GLN A 14 17.10 3.72 26.32
C GLN A 14 17.52 3.62 27.80
N VAL A 15 18.79 3.31 28.08
CA VAL A 15 19.31 3.27 29.46
C VAL A 15 19.25 4.65 30.11
N GLY A 16 19.63 5.70 29.38
CA GLY A 16 19.56 7.08 29.87
C GLY A 16 18.14 7.52 30.22
N GLN A 17 17.16 7.18 29.36
CA GLN A 17 15.74 7.44 29.62
C GLN A 17 15.23 6.67 30.85
N GLY A 18 15.61 5.40 31.00
CA GLY A 18 15.23 4.58 32.15
C GLY A 18 15.78 5.11 33.48
N MET A 19 17.04 5.56 33.52
CA MET A 19 17.62 6.18 34.72
C MET A 19 16.93 7.48 35.10
N LEU A 20 16.55 8.30 34.11
CA LEU A 20 15.86 9.57 34.33
C LEU A 20 14.47 9.36 34.96
N VAL A 21 13.73 8.37 34.46
CA VAL A 21 12.43 7.97 35.02
C VAL A 21 12.56 7.40 36.43
N ALA A 22 13.57 6.57 36.66
CA ALA A 22 13.84 5.99 37.98
C ALA A 22 14.23 7.06 39.02
N GLY A 23 14.97 8.09 38.61
CA GLY A 23 15.42 9.17 39.51
C GLY A 23 14.34 10.21 39.85
N LEU A 24 13.47 10.54 38.90
CA LEU A 24 12.39 11.53 39.11
C LEU A 24 11.11 10.93 39.68
N GLY A 25 10.96 9.61 39.58
CA GLY A 25 9.72 8.91 39.85
C GLY A 25 8.73 9.04 38.69
N HIS A 26 7.92 8.00 38.51
CA HIS A 26 7.06 7.84 37.34
C HIS A 26 6.04 8.97 37.17
N SER A 27 5.42 9.45 38.25
CA SER A 27 4.40 10.50 38.18
C SER A 27 4.98 11.87 37.81
N THR A 28 6.12 12.23 38.43
CA THR A 28 6.83 13.49 38.15
C THR A 28 7.35 13.51 36.71
N ALA A 29 7.94 12.41 36.24
CA ALA A 29 8.47 12.31 34.89
C ALA A 29 7.36 12.34 33.82
N ALA A 30 6.16 11.81 34.11
CA ALA A 30 4.98 11.99 33.26
C ALA A 30 4.48 13.45 33.24
N HIS A 31 4.43 14.10 34.41
CA HIS A 31 4.00 15.51 34.53
C HIS A 31 4.93 16.49 33.80
N LEU A 32 6.22 16.18 33.73
CA LEU A 32 7.23 16.98 33.04
C LEU A 32 7.33 16.67 31.53
N GLY A 33 6.50 15.75 31.00
CA GLY A 33 6.56 15.32 29.60
C GLY A 33 7.82 14.53 29.24
N LEU A 34 8.57 14.05 30.24
CA LEU A 34 9.78 13.24 30.07
C LEU A 34 9.45 11.76 29.84
N ILE A 35 8.22 11.37 30.18
CA ILE A 35 7.60 10.11 29.78
C ILE A 35 6.51 10.48 28.78
N SER A 36 6.77 10.23 27.50
CA SER A 36 5.66 10.00 26.59
C SER A 36 5.01 8.70 27.06
N LEU A 37 3.72 8.72 27.40
CA LEU A 37 2.92 7.50 27.48
C LEU A 37 2.88 6.90 26.07
N ARG A 38 3.98 6.27 25.66
CA ARG A 38 3.96 5.25 24.64
C ARG A 38 3.19 4.10 25.26
N ALA A 39 1.85 4.12 25.10
CA ALA A 39 1.21 2.88 24.67
C ALA A 39 2.10 2.37 23.55
N ASP A 40 2.67 1.17 23.68
CA ASP A 40 3.62 0.60 22.73
C ASP A 40 3.38 1.19 21.34
N ASP A 41 4.31 2.01 20.85
CA ASP A 41 4.34 2.43 19.44
C ASP A 41 4.59 1.14 18.65
N VAL A 42 3.58 0.26 18.58
CA VAL A 42 3.45 -0.72 17.54
C VAL A 42 3.18 0.15 16.33
N SER A 43 4.26 0.64 15.69
CA SER A 43 4.17 1.12 14.32
C SER A 43 3.25 0.14 13.60
N PRO A 44 2.13 0.60 13.00
CA PRO A 44 1.20 -0.29 12.34
C PRO A 44 2.00 -1.26 11.49
N GLN A 45 1.81 -2.56 11.69
CA GLN A 45 2.66 -3.56 11.07
C GLN A 45 2.64 -3.32 9.55
N ARG A 46 3.78 -3.11 8.91
CA ARG A 46 3.84 -2.87 7.46
C ARG A 46 3.22 -4.03 6.69
N LEU A 47 2.43 -3.75 5.65
CA LEU A 47 1.98 -4.79 4.72
C LEU A 47 3.18 -5.48 4.06
N ARG A 48 3.21 -6.81 4.18
CA ARG A 48 4.25 -7.67 3.60
C ARG A 48 3.68 -8.52 2.49
N PHE A 49 4.53 -8.80 1.51
CA PHE A 49 4.18 -9.52 0.30
C PHE A 49 5.21 -10.62 0.08
N PRO A 50 5.04 -11.79 0.73
CA PRO A 50 5.99 -12.88 0.63
C PRO A 50 6.33 -13.21 -0.83
N GLY A 51 7.62 -13.31 -1.13
CA GLY A 51 8.15 -13.50 -2.49
C GLY A 51 8.36 -12.21 -3.29
N HIS A 52 7.79 -11.08 -2.87
CA HIS A 52 7.89 -9.78 -3.55
C HIS A 52 8.55 -8.70 -2.70
N ASP A 53 8.61 -8.87 -1.36
CA ASP A 53 9.07 -7.87 -0.39
C ASP A 53 10.35 -7.13 -0.82
N ARG A 54 11.37 -7.84 -1.32
CA ARG A 54 12.63 -7.21 -1.77
C ARG A 54 12.40 -6.16 -2.86
N LEU A 55 11.63 -6.50 -3.90
CA LEU A 55 11.36 -5.58 -5.01
C LEU A 55 10.37 -4.50 -4.60
N VAL A 56 9.38 -4.82 -3.76
CA VAL A 56 8.43 -3.82 -3.23
C VAL A 56 9.19 -2.77 -2.40
N ASP A 57 10.08 -3.20 -1.51
CA ASP A 57 10.89 -2.31 -0.69
C ASP A 57 11.88 -1.49 -1.55
N LEU A 58 12.51 -2.11 -2.56
CA LEU A 58 13.35 -1.39 -3.53
C LEU A 58 12.55 -0.31 -4.27
N LEU A 59 11.36 -0.64 -4.77
CA LEU A 59 10.55 0.26 -5.59
C LEU A 59 9.84 1.34 -4.77
N GLN A 60 9.63 1.14 -3.48
CA GLN A 60 9.06 2.17 -2.60
C GLN A 60 10.13 3.13 -2.07
N SER A 61 11.29 2.62 -1.65
CA SER A 61 12.23 3.38 -0.83
C SER A 61 13.49 3.86 -1.54
N THR A 62 13.70 3.48 -2.81
CA THR A 62 14.86 3.98 -3.58
C THR A 62 14.63 5.45 -3.96
N PRO A 63 15.54 6.37 -3.59
CA PRO A 63 15.45 7.78 -3.99
C PRO A 63 15.46 7.96 -5.51
N VAL A 64 14.72 8.97 -5.99
CA VAL A 64 14.43 9.17 -7.40
C VAL A 64 15.71 9.30 -8.25
N GLU A 65 16.76 9.93 -7.71
CA GLU A 65 18.03 10.15 -8.40
C GLU A 65 18.84 8.86 -8.62
N ARG A 66 18.54 7.81 -7.87
CA ARG A 66 19.16 6.47 -8.00
C ARG A 66 18.20 5.40 -8.52
N PHE A 67 16.94 5.77 -8.75
CA PHE A 67 15.88 4.82 -9.06
C PHE A 67 16.07 4.08 -10.38
N LEU A 68 16.25 4.80 -11.50
CA LEU A 68 16.43 4.16 -12.82
C LEU A 68 17.65 3.25 -12.88
N PRO A 69 18.85 3.65 -12.38
CA PRO A 69 19.99 2.74 -12.28
C PRO A 69 19.68 1.44 -11.50
N ALA A 70 18.98 1.55 -10.37
CA ALA A 70 18.61 0.39 -9.55
C ALA A 70 17.64 -0.55 -10.29
N VAL A 71 16.59 -0.01 -10.91
CA VAL A 71 15.61 -0.81 -11.68
C VAL A 71 16.25 -1.46 -12.92
N VAL A 72 17.13 -0.76 -13.62
CA VAL A 72 17.86 -1.32 -14.76
C VAL A 72 18.81 -2.43 -14.32
N ALA A 73 19.41 -2.34 -13.13
CA ALA A 73 20.20 -3.43 -12.58
C ALA A 73 19.34 -4.68 -12.32
N GLU A 74 18.12 -4.53 -11.81
CA GLU A 74 17.18 -5.64 -11.64
C GLU A 74 16.84 -6.33 -12.96
N LEU A 75 16.59 -5.56 -14.02
CA LEU A 75 16.35 -6.09 -15.37
C LEU A 75 17.56 -6.87 -15.90
N ARG A 76 18.77 -6.33 -15.74
CA ARG A 76 20.02 -7.00 -16.16
C ARG A 76 20.28 -8.28 -15.38
N ASN A 77 19.81 -8.36 -14.15
CA ASN A 77 19.90 -9.55 -13.30
C ASN A 77 18.76 -10.56 -13.55
N GLY A 78 17.93 -10.35 -14.58
CA GLY A 78 16.90 -11.30 -15.01
C GLY A 78 15.51 -11.05 -14.45
N THR A 79 15.28 -9.96 -13.70
CA THR A 79 13.92 -9.57 -13.30
C THR A 79 13.12 -9.18 -14.54
N THR A 80 11.91 -9.72 -14.69
CA THR A 80 11.06 -9.41 -15.85
C THR A 80 10.31 -8.09 -15.67
N LEU A 81 9.87 -7.48 -16.78
CA LEU A 81 8.99 -6.30 -16.73
C LEU A 81 7.68 -6.59 -15.98
N GLN A 82 7.16 -7.80 -16.13
CA GLN A 82 5.97 -8.25 -15.40
C GLN A 82 6.22 -8.24 -13.89
N THR A 83 7.34 -8.82 -13.44
CA THR A 83 7.72 -8.86 -12.02
C THR A 83 7.91 -7.45 -11.44
N LEU A 84 8.53 -6.53 -12.19
CA LEU A 84 8.67 -5.13 -11.77
C LEU A 84 7.31 -4.45 -11.63
N VAL A 85 6.41 -4.65 -12.59
CA VAL A 85 5.06 -4.07 -12.53
C VAL A 85 4.25 -4.65 -11.37
N THR A 86 4.33 -5.96 -11.14
CA THR A 86 3.71 -6.61 -9.97
C THR A 86 4.19 -5.98 -8.67
N ALA A 87 5.51 -5.88 -8.48
CA ALA A 87 6.07 -5.29 -7.26
C ALA A 87 5.75 -3.79 -7.13
N ALA A 88 5.72 -3.05 -8.24
CA ALA A 88 5.38 -1.63 -8.25
C ALA A 88 3.92 -1.39 -7.85
N ALA A 89 2.99 -2.22 -8.33
CA ALA A 89 1.58 -2.16 -7.97
C ALA A 89 1.37 -2.42 -6.46
N LEU A 90 2.06 -3.43 -5.90
CA LEU A 90 2.05 -3.71 -4.46
C LEU A 90 2.65 -2.57 -3.63
N ALA A 91 3.77 -2.00 -4.09
CA ALA A 91 4.40 -0.85 -3.46
C ALA A 91 3.48 0.39 -3.49
N ASN A 92 2.79 0.62 -4.61
CA ASN A 92 1.83 1.71 -4.77
C ASN A 92 0.66 1.56 -3.79
N ALA A 93 0.06 0.36 -3.75
CA ALA A 93 -1.06 0.10 -2.86
C ALA A 93 -0.65 0.28 -1.40
N ARG A 94 0.49 -0.30 -0.99
CA ARG A 94 1.03 -0.14 0.37
C ARG A 94 1.26 1.33 0.74
N ALA A 95 1.90 2.06 -0.16
CA ALA A 95 2.28 3.46 0.06
C ALA A 95 1.05 4.38 0.06
N PHE A 96 0.21 4.34 -0.96
CA PHE A 96 -0.83 5.36 -1.18
C PHE A 96 -2.24 4.93 -0.81
N GLY A 97 -2.57 3.64 -0.85
CA GLY A 97 -3.90 3.15 -0.49
C GLY A 97 -5.06 3.76 -1.27
N GLY A 98 -4.84 4.29 -2.49
CA GLY A 98 -5.87 4.97 -3.25
C GLY A 98 -6.19 6.40 -2.80
N GLU A 99 -5.42 6.95 -1.85
CA GLU A 99 -5.65 8.27 -1.28
C GLU A 99 -4.89 9.41 -1.98
N ASP A 100 -3.84 9.06 -2.73
CA ASP A 100 -3.03 10.03 -3.46
C ASP A 100 -3.42 10.08 -4.93
N TYR A 101 -3.92 11.24 -5.39
CA TYR A 101 -4.37 11.45 -6.76
C TYR A 101 -3.33 11.03 -7.81
N VAL A 102 -2.07 11.45 -7.63
CA VAL A 102 -1.01 11.13 -8.60
C VAL A 102 -0.54 9.68 -8.44
N GLY A 103 -0.54 9.16 -7.21
CA GLY A 103 -0.21 7.81 -6.85
C GLY A 103 -1.12 6.79 -7.54
N PHE A 104 -2.45 6.92 -7.37
CA PHE A 104 -3.39 6.00 -8.01
C PHE A 104 -3.44 6.17 -9.53
N HIS A 105 -3.18 7.37 -10.07
CA HIS A 105 -2.98 7.55 -11.52
C HIS A 105 -1.79 6.75 -12.06
N THR A 106 -0.73 6.69 -11.28
CA THR A 106 0.45 5.90 -11.63
C THR A 106 0.15 4.41 -11.56
N PHE A 107 -0.59 3.98 -10.53
CA PHE A 107 -1.12 2.61 -10.44
C PHE A 107 -1.95 2.22 -11.67
N MET A 108 -2.91 3.05 -12.07
CA MET A 108 -3.77 2.82 -13.24
C MET A 108 -2.99 2.76 -14.56
N ALA A 109 -1.78 3.34 -14.62
CA ALA A 109 -0.92 3.33 -15.80
C ALA A 109 -0.02 2.09 -15.93
N PHE A 110 0.11 1.27 -14.88
CA PHE A 110 1.02 0.11 -14.90
C PHE A 110 0.65 -0.95 -15.93
N MET A 111 -0.59 -1.43 -15.89
CA MET A 111 -1.04 -2.46 -16.84
C MET A 111 -1.00 -1.95 -18.29
N PRO A 112 -1.50 -0.74 -18.62
CA PRO A 112 -1.32 -0.17 -19.95
C PRO A 112 0.15 -0.09 -20.38
N ALA A 113 1.06 0.32 -19.49
CA ALA A 113 2.49 0.38 -19.79
C ALA A 113 3.08 -1.00 -20.10
N LEU A 114 2.71 -2.04 -19.34
CA LEU A 114 3.14 -3.40 -19.61
C LEU A 114 2.60 -3.92 -20.95
N ARG A 115 1.34 -3.63 -21.29
CA ARG A 115 0.74 -4.02 -22.58
C ARG A 115 1.39 -3.28 -23.75
N MET A 116 1.69 -1.98 -23.60
CA MET A 116 2.45 -1.23 -24.61
C MET A 116 3.85 -1.81 -24.80
N ALA A 117 4.54 -2.20 -23.72
CA ALA A 117 5.86 -2.82 -23.79
C ALA A 117 5.86 -4.09 -24.68
N GLN A 118 4.81 -4.90 -24.61
CA GLN A 118 4.66 -6.13 -25.42
C GLN A 118 4.47 -5.86 -26.92
N GLN A 119 4.14 -4.62 -27.31
CA GLN A 119 3.90 -4.22 -28.70
C GLN A 119 5.10 -3.50 -29.33
N LEU A 120 6.18 -3.28 -28.57
CA LEU A 120 7.37 -2.57 -29.03
C LEU A 120 8.51 -3.52 -29.45
N PRO A 121 9.44 -3.05 -30.31
CA PRO A 121 10.68 -3.76 -30.60
C PRO A 121 11.47 -4.05 -29.31
N PRO A 122 12.23 -5.17 -29.24
CA PRO A 122 12.97 -5.60 -28.04
C PRO A 122 13.77 -4.48 -27.35
N GLU A 123 14.48 -3.66 -28.12
CA GLU A 123 15.30 -2.55 -27.63
C GLU A 123 14.50 -1.42 -26.96
N GLN A 124 13.19 -1.36 -27.17
CA GLN A 124 12.29 -0.32 -26.64
C GLN A 124 11.26 -0.86 -25.64
N GLN A 125 11.15 -2.18 -25.46
CA GLN A 125 10.10 -2.79 -24.63
C GLN A 125 10.08 -2.24 -23.20
N ALA A 126 11.25 -1.98 -22.61
CA ALA A 126 11.31 -1.48 -21.24
C ALA A 126 10.80 -0.04 -21.07
N LEU A 127 10.81 0.78 -22.14
CA LEU A 127 10.60 2.23 -22.04
C LEU A 127 9.25 2.64 -21.41
N PRO A 128 8.10 2.06 -21.82
CA PRO A 128 6.81 2.42 -21.21
C PRO A 128 6.77 2.11 -19.72
N VAL A 129 7.30 0.96 -19.31
CA VAL A 129 7.32 0.52 -17.91
C VAL A 129 8.27 1.39 -17.10
N LEU A 130 9.50 1.62 -17.57
CA LEU A 130 10.48 2.47 -16.89
C LEU A 130 9.97 3.89 -16.68
N LYS A 131 9.24 4.46 -17.64
CA LYS A 131 8.61 5.78 -17.52
C LYS A 131 7.56 5.80 -16.39
N VAL A 132 6.71 4.78 -16.27
CA VAL A 132 5.70 4.74 -15.20
C VAL A 132 6.33 4.46 -13.84
N LEU A 133 7.32 3.56 -13.77
CA LEU A 133 8.08 3.29 -12.55
C LEU A 133 8.78 4.55 -12.03
N TYR A 134 9.41 5.34 -12.92
CA TYR A 134 10.03 6.61 -12.54
C TYR A 134 9.01 7.61 -11.99
N ARG A 135 7.82 7.73 -12.62
CA ARG A 135 6.75 8.58 -12.09
C ARG A 135 6.28 8.16 -10.71
N GLN A 136 6.24 6.86 -10.43
CA GLN A 136 5.94 6.35 -9.08
C GLN A 136 7.02 6.78 -8.10
N ALA A 137 8.29 6.57 -8.42
CA ALA A 137 9.40 6.92 -7.55
C ALA A 137 9.42 8.42 -7.22
N ALA A 138 9.26 9.27 -8.24
CA ALA A 138 9.15 10.71 -8.06
C ALA A 138 7.99 11.07 -7.11
N ARG A 139 6.80 10.48 -7.31
CA ARG A 139 5.66 10.77 -6.44
C ARG A 139 5.86 10.29 -5.00
N LEU A 140 6.45 9.11 -4.79
CA LEU A 140 6.75 8.57 -3.47
C LEU A 140 7.71 9.48 -2.70
N GLU A 141 8.72 10.03 -3.37
CA GLU A 141 9.65 10.98 -2.78
C GLU A 141 8.97 12.32 -2.48
N GLU A 142 8.32 12.94 -3.46
CA GLU A 142 7.64 14.24 -3.34
C GLU A 142 6.59 14.28 -2.22
N SER A 143 5.89 13.15 -2.02
CA SER A 143 4.82 13.04 -1.02
C SER A 143 5.27 12.47 0.32
N GLY A 144 6.55 12.09 0.47
CA GLY A 144 7.05 11.46 1.69
C GLY A 144 6.60 10.01 1.92
N HIS A 145 6.07 9.33 0.90
CA HIS A 145 5.61 7.94 0.99
C HIS A 145 6.70 6.87 0.72
N HIS A 146 7.96 7.31 0.59
CA HIS A 146 9.10 6.41 0.44
C HIS A 146 9.40 5.59 1.71
N ASP A 147 8.95 6.08 2.88
CA ASP A 147 9.02 5.41 4.19
C ASP A 147 7.65 5.31 4.90
N HIS A 148 6.62 6.02 4.43
CA HIS A 148 5.24 5.94 4.92
C HIS A 148 4.38 4.89 4.20
N ASP A 149 3.51 4.21 4.94
CA ASP A 149 2.54 3.23 4.43
C ASP A 149 1.11 3.64 4.82
N THR A 150 0.27 3.91 3.83
CA THR A 150 -1.15 4.19 4.03
C THR A 150 -1.95 2.92 4.29
N LEU A 151 -1.69 1.84 3.55
CA LEU A 151 -2.38 0.57 3.80
C LEU A 151 -1.66 -0.26 4.86
N THR A 152 -2.44 -0.66 5.86
CA THR A 152 -2.02 -1.58 6.93
C THR A 152 -2.70 -2.94 6.80
N PRO A 153 -2.15 -4.00 7.41
CA PRO A 153 -2.80 -5.29 7.57
C PRO A 153 -4.18 -5.14 8.21
N VAL A 154 -5.13 -5.91 7.70
CA VAL A 154 -6.50 -5.99 8.21
C VAL A 154 -6.70 -7.36 8.82
N THR A 155 -7.06 -7.40 10.10
CA THR A 155 -7.29 -8.64 10.83
C THR A 155 -8.66 -9.19 10.48
N ALA A 156 -8.75 -10.33 9.79
CA ALA A 156 -10.05 -10.96 9.49
C ALA A 156 -10.99 -11.04 10.70
N SER A 157 -12.24 -10.61 10.54
CA SER A 157 -13.29 -10.68 11.57
C SER A 157 -14.03 -12.00 11.53
N GLY A 158 -13.79 -12.83 10.50
CA GLY A 158 -14.47 -14.11 10.32
C GLY A 158 -15.97 -13.94 10.04
N GLY A 159 -16.39 -12.77 9.53
CA GLY A 159 -17.76 -12.51 9.16
C GLY A 159 -18.24 -13.50 8.10
N SER A 160 -19.51 -13.91 8.20
CA SER A 160 -20.07 -14.87 7.25
C SER A 160 -20.10 -14.28 5.84
N ALA A 161 -19.75 -15.11 4.86
CA ALA A 161 -19.90 -14.90 3.42
C ALA A 161 -21.33 -14.47 3.06
N GLY A 162 -21.59 -13.17 3.15
CA GLY A 162 -22.94 -12.64 2.97
C GLY A 162 -23.01 -11.13 3.01
N SER A 163 -21.90 -10.41 2.74
CA SER A 163 -22.02 -8.96 2.60
C SER A 163 -22.91 -8.67 1.41
N SER A 164 -24.02 -7.98 1.65
CA SER A 164 -24.71 -7.32 0.56
C SER A 164 -23.82 -6.17 0.09
N ALA A 165 -23.80 -5.88 -1.21
CA ALA A 165 -23.12 -4.69 -1.71
C ALA A 165 -23.60 -3.40 -0.97
N ASP A 166 -24.83 -3.44 -0.46
CA ASP A 166 -25.41 -2.41 0.40
C ASP A 166 -24.66 -2.24 1.73
N ASP A 167 -24.10 -3.30 2.33
CA ASP A 167 -23.33 -3.18 3.57
C ASP A 167 -22.03 -2.39 3.35
N ILE A 168 -21.27 -2.71 2.28
CA ILE A 168 -20.06 -1.97 1.92
C ILE A 168 -20.42 -0.51 1.64
N ARG A 169 -21.47 -0.29 0.86
CA ARG A 169 -21.97 1.04 0.50
C ARG A 169 -22.39 1.86 1.73
N ASN A 170 -23.15 1.26 2.64
CA ASN A 170 -23.57 1.90 3.89
C ASN A 170 -22.36 2.29 4.74
N LEU A 171 -21.33 1.42 4.83
CA LEU A 171 -20.10 1.74 5.56
C LEU A 171 -19.30 2.85 4.89
N VAL A 172 -19.32 2.94 3.56
CA VAL A 172 -18.72 4.07 2.81
C VAL A 172 -19.43 5.37 3.14
N HIS A 173 -20.77 5.43 3.06
CA HIS A 173 -21.53 6.63 3.43
C HIS A 173 -21.36 7.05 4.90
N GLN A 174 -21.12 6.08 5.79
CA GLN A 174 -20.81 6.34 7.20
C GLN A 174 -19.34 6.75 7.41
N GLN A 175 -18.53 6.78 6.35
CA GLN A 175 -17.08 7.00 6.37
C GLN A 175 -16.35 6.04 7.35
N ASN A 176 -16.92 4.85 7.58
CA ASN A 176 -16.40 3.88 8.54
C ASN A 176 -15.33 3.01 7.87
N ARG A 177 -14.15 3.61 7.67
CA ARG A 177 -13.00 2.99 6.97
C ARG A 177 -12.62 1.63 7.54
N THR A 178 -12.50 1.53 8.87
CA THR A 178 -12.04 0.30 9.52
C THR A 178 -13.01 -0.85 9.25
N ALA A 179 -14.31 -0.64 9.43
CA ALA A 179 -15.30 -1.68 9.17
C ALA A 179 -15.43 -1.99 7.67
N ALA A 180 -15.30 -0.99 6.80
CA ALA A 180 -15.35 -1.19 5.35
C ALA A 180 -14.16 -2.04 4.85
N ASP A 181 -12.95 -1.74 5.33
CA ASP A 181 -11.75 -2.53 5.07
C ASP A 181 -11.89 -3.97 5.54
N GLN A 182 -12.42 -4.11 6.76
CA GLN A 182 -12.63 -5.39 7.39
C GLN A 182 -13.59 -6.29 6.58
N LEU A 183 -14.72 -5.71 6.18
CA LEU A 183 -15.74 -6.38 5.38
C LEU A 183 -15.20 -6.74 4.00
N LEU A 184 -14.55 -5.81 3.31
CA LEU A 184 -14.00 -6.05 1.98
C LEU A 184 -12.90 -7.12 2.03
N SER A 185 -12.03 -7.12 3.05
CA SER A 185 -11.00 -8.16 3.23
C SER A 185 -11.62 -9.53 3.54
N ASP A 186 -12.69 -9.62 4.34
CA ASP A 186 -13.41 -10.88 4.60
C ASP A 186 -14.02 -11.44 3.29
N VAL A 187 -14.68 -10.60 2.49
CA VAL A 187 -15.28 -11.00 1.21
C VAL A 187 -14.22 -11.39 0.18
N SER A 188 -13.12 -10.63 0.09
CA SER A 188 -12.02 -10.89 -0.86
C SER A 188 -11.36 -12.25 -0.63
N ARG A 189 -11.24 -12.68 0.64
CA ARG A 189 -10.70 -14.00 0.99
C ARG A 189 -11.57 -15.15 0.50
N LEU A 190 -12.88 -14.94 0.42
CA LEU A 190 -13.82 -15.94 -0.05
C LEU A 190 -13.82 -16.00 -1.58
N SER A 191 -13.93 -14.83 -2.21
CA SER A 191 -13.92 -14.69 -3.66
C SER A 191 -13.54 -13.25 -4.03
N PRO A 192 -12.39 -13.05 -4.70
CA PRO A 192 -12.04 -11.76 -5.28
C PRO A 192 -13.14 -11.19 -6.18
N GLU A 193 -13.81 -12.05 -6.96
CA GLU A 193 -14.90 -11.65 -7.84
C GLU A 193 -16.12 -11.16 -7.06
N THR A 194 -16.46 -11.83 -5.96
CA THR A 194 -17.56 -11.38 -5.09
C THR A 194 -17.23 -10.04 -4.44
N ALA A 195 -15.99 -9.83 -3.99
CA ALA A 195 -15.55 -8.56 -3.42
C ALA A 195 -15.61 -7.43 -4.45
N TRP A 196 -15.12 -7.71 -5.66
CA TRP A 196 -15.20 -6.80 -6.80
C TRP A 196 -16.65 -6.40 -7.10
N ASN A 197 -17.53 -7.38 -7.28
CA ASN A 197 -18.95 -7.14 -7.58
C ASN A 197 -19.68 -6.40 -6.44
N SER A 198 -19.29 -6.66 -5.18
CA SER A 198 -19.87 -5.98 -4.01
C SER A 198 -19.43 -4.51 -3.90
N LEU A 199 -18.28 -4.15 -4.47
CA LEU A 199 -17.79 -2.78 -4.49
C LEU A 199 -18.45 -1.94 -5.60
N LEU A 200 -18.87 -2.56 -6.70
CA LEU A 200 -19.37 -1.87 -7.90
C LEU A 200 -20.56 -0.91 -7.64
N PRO A 201 -21.58 -1.25 -6.83
CA PRO A 201 -22.67 -0.32 -6.55
C PRO A 201 -22.18 1.00 -5.95
N THR A 202 -21.27 0.95 -4.97
CA THR A 202 -20.63 2.13 -4.35
C THR A 202 -19.82 2.95 -5.36
N VAL A 203 -19.05 2.25 -6.21
CA VAL A 203 -18.25 2.89 -7.26
C VAL A 203 -19.13 3.65 -8.26
N CYS A 204 -20.33 3.15 -8.54
CA CYS A 204 -21.27 3.71 -9.52
C CYS A 204 -22.17 4.83 -8.98
N GLU A 205 -22.08 5.21 -7.70
CA GLU A 205 -22.98 6.23 -7.11
C GLU A 205 -22.69 7.66 -7.58
N ALA A 206 -21.51 7.91 -8.14
CA ALA A 206 -21.12 9.21 -8.65
C ALA A 206 -20.53 9.09 -10.07
N PRO A 207 -20.80 10.06 -10.97
CA PRO A 207 -20.22 10.10 -12.31
C PRO A 207 -18.77 10.61 -12.27
N GLU A 208 -17.93 9.99 -11.44
CA GLU A 208 -16.52 10.34 -11.26
C GLU A 208 -15.66 9.25 -11.91
N VAL A 209 -14.86 9.64 -12.90
CA VAL A 209 -14.15 8.69 -13.76
C VAL A 209 -13.13 7.86 -12.99
N HIS A 210 -12.46 8.42 -11.98
CA HIS A 210 -11.45 7.69 -11.24
C HIS A 210 -12.08 6.63 -10.32
N ARG A 211 -13.30 6.84 -9.78
CA ARG A 211 -14.04 5.77 -9.04
C ARG A 211 -14.15 4.53 -9.92
N ILE A 212 -14.60 4.70 -11.16
CA ILE A 212 -14.79 3.60 -12.10
C ILE A 212 -13.45 2.99 -12.52
N VAL A 213 -12.50 3.82 -12.97
CA VAL A 213 -11.25 3.32 -13.55
C VAL A 213 -10.35 2.67 -12.49
N LEU A 214 -10.23 3.24 -11.29
CA LEU A 214 -9.38 2.70 -10.23
C LEU A 214 -9.86 1.31 -9.82
N ALA A 215 -11.17 1.16 -9.63
CA ALA A 215 -11.82 -0.10 -9.35
C ALA A 215 -11.44 -1.15 -10.42
N HIS A 216 -11.70 -0.85 -11.70
CA HIS A 216 -11.48 -1.83 -12.78
C HIS A 216 -10.00 -2.13 -13.01
N ARG A 217 -9.12 -1.16 -12.77
CA ARG A 217 -7.67 -1.36 -12.83
C ARG A 217 -7.17 -2.21 -11.66
N ALA A 218 -7.74 -2.07 -10.47
CA ALA A 218 -7.44 -2.94 -9.34
C ALA A 218 -7.82 -4.39 -9.65
N TRP A 219 -8.97 -4.62 -10.29
CA TRP A 219 -9.39 -5.94 -10.77
C TRP A 219 -8.46 -6.51 -11.86
N ASP A 220 -8.16 -5.74 -12.91
CA ASP A 220 -7.26 -6.13 -14.00
C ASP A 220 -5.85 -6.47 -13.47
N MET A 221 -5.37 -5.73 -12.45
CA MET A 221 -4.07 -5.97 -11.83
C MET A 221 -3.96 -7.34 -11.14
N LEU A 222 -5.07 -7.98 -10.75
CA LEU A 222 -5.06 -9.31 -10.16
C LEU A 222 -4.49 -10.38 -11.09
N GLY A 223 -4.51 -10.15 -12.41
CA GLY A 223 -3.81 -11.02 -13.37
C GLY A 223 -2.29 -11.03 -13.20
N LEU A 224 -1.71 -10.02 -12.53
CA LEU A 224 -0.27 -9.89 -12.27
C LEU A 224 0.09 -10.12 -10.81
N VAL A 225 -0.65 -9.52 -9.87
CA VAL A 225 -0.37 -9.68 -8.43
C VAL A 225 -0.91 -11.00 -7.91
N GLY A 226 -1.94 -11.56 -8.53
CA GLY A 226 -2.59 -12.78 -8.10
C GLY A 226 -3.75 -12.53 -7.12
N PRO A 227 -4.67 -13.50 -6.99
CA PRO A 227 -5.92 -13.35 -6.25
C PRO A 227 -5.71 -13.19 -4.73
N LEU A 228 -4.58 -13.64 -4.19
CA LEU A 228 -4.24 -13.46 -2.77
C LEU A 228 -4.07 -12.00 -2.36
N HIS A 229 -3.84 -11.10 -3.32
CA HIS A 229 -3.71 -9.66 -3.09
C HIS A 229 -4.96 -8.87 -3.50
N ALA A 230 -6.10 -9.56 -3.70
CA ALA A 230 -7.35 -8.93 -4.11
C ALA A 230 -7.79 -7.83 -3.15
N ASP A 231 -7.77 -8.09 -1.84
CA ASP A 231 -8.14 -7.09 -0.85
C ASP A 231 -7.21 -5.87 -0.91
N THR A 232 -5.91 -6.09 -1.03
CA THR A 232 -4.91 -5.02 -1.13
C THR A 232 -5.17 -4.12 -2.34
N MET A 233 -5.50 -4.70 -3.50
CA MET A 233 -5.79 -3.93 -4.70
C MET A 233 -7.14 -3.19 -4.59
N LEU A 234 -8.19 -3.89 -4.16
CA LEU A 234 -9.56 -3.36 -4.11
C LEU A 234 -9.75 -2.29 -3.04
N ARG A 235 -9.03 -2.38 -1.91
CA ARG A 235 -9.07 -1.36 -0.84
C ARG A 235 -8.66 0.02 -1.32
N GLN A 236 -7.80 0.13 -2.34
CA GLN A 236 -7.47 1.43 -2.95
C GLN A 236 -8.73 2.12 -3.51
N SER A 237 -9.57 1.36 -4.19
CA SER A 237 -10.83 1.89 -4.72
C SER A 237 -11.85 2.18 -3.61
N LEU A 238 -11.88 1.36 -2.56
CA LEU A 238 -12.73 1.59 -1.40
C LEU A 238 -12.38 2.89 -0.68
N HIS A 239 -11.09 3.11 -0.39
CA HIS A 239 -10.60 4.33 0.28
C HIS A 239 -10.88 5.56 -0.56
N TYR A 240 -10.68 5.48 -1.87
CA TYR A 240 -11.03 6.58 -2.77
C TYR A 240 -12.53 6.89 -2.77
N CYS A 241 -13.41 5.88 -2.69
CA CYS A 241 -14.85 6.12 -2.56
C CYS A 241 -15.17 6.85 -1.25
N ILE A 242 -14.59 6.40 -0.13
CA ILE A 242 -14.77 7.03 1.20
C ILE A 242 -14.30 8.48 1.21
N GLN A 243 -13.16 8.79 0.58
CA GLN A 243 -12.63 10.15 0.50
C GLN A 243 -13.53 11.12 -0.28
N LEU A 244 -14.35 10.59 -1.19
CA LEU A 244 -15.28 11.38 -2.00
C LEU A 244 -16.66 11.53 -1.34
N GLU A 245 -16.92 10.89 -0.20
CA GLU A 245 -18.15 11.09 0.53
C GLU A 245 -18.21 12.51 1.13
N PRO A 246 -19.38 13.16 1.09
CA PRO A 246 -19.56 14.57 1.50
C PRO A 246 -19.46 14.81 3.00
#